data_AF-A0A917W6A0-F1
#
_entry.id   AF-A0A917W6A0-F1
#
_cell.length_a   1.000
_cell.length_b   1.000
_cell.length_c   1.000
_cell.angle_alpha   90.00
_cell.angle_beta   90.00
_cell.angle_gamma   90.00
#
_symmetry.space_group_name_H-M   'P 1'
#
loop_
_entity.id
_entity.type
_entity.pdbx_description
1 polymer ?
#
loop_
_entity_poly.entity_id
_entity_poly.type
_entity_poly.pdbx_seq_one_letter_code
_entity_poly.pdbx_strand_id
1 'polypeptide(L)'
;MTESAAGPAGSTTAEQITAEQITTEQIVTGLLAAAQLTPSAEEKAQMIKDFPKVRAGADALYLPELEFVEPATRFDPARYYTA
;
A
#
# COMPACT_ATOMS: atom_id res chain seq x y z
N MET A 1 -9.20 14.67 52.55
CA MET A 1 -9.94 14.69 51.28
C MET A 1 -9.19 15.66 50.40
N THR A 2 -8.38 15.27 49.42
CA THR A 2 -8.52 14.28 48.33
C THR A 2 -7.14 13.71 47.95
N GLU A 3 -6.91 12.39 47.96
CA GLU A 3 -6.87 11.48 46.77
C GLU A 3 -6.34 12.15 45.48
N SER A 4 -5.15 11.76 45.00
CA SER A 4 -4.90 10.58 44.15
C SER A 4 -5.70 10.61 42.85
N ALA A 5 -5.00 10.88 41.75
CA ALA A 5 -5.15 10.13 40.51
C ALA A 5 -3.99 10.49 39.58
N ALA A 6 -3.06 9.55 39.46
CA ALA A 6 -2.27 9.39 38.26
C ALA A 6 -3.23 9.15 37.09
N GLY A 7 -3.17 10.00 36.07
CA GLY A 7 -3.68 9.70 34.75
C GLY A 7 -2.48 9.60 33.82
N PRO A 8 -2.22 8.45 33.17
CA PRO A 8 -1.14 8.36 32.21
C PRO A 8 -1.51 9.24 31.03
N ALA A 9 -0.66 10.23 30.74
CA ALA A 9 -0.70 10.93 29.47
C ALA A 9 -0.70 9.85 28.38
N GLY A 10 -1.84 9.79 27.67
CA GLY A 10 -2.11 8.78 26.68
C GLY A 10 -0.92 8.65 25.75
N SER A 11 -0.37 7.44 25.73
CA SER A 11 0.48 6.88 24.70
C SER A 11 -0.09 7.22 23.33
N THR A 12 0.32 8.36 22.77
CA THR A 12 0.18 8.63 21.34
C THR A 12 1.50 8.23 20.71
N THR A 13 1.76 6.92 20.68
CA THR A 13 2.76 6.30 19.80
C THR A 13 2.24 6.36 18.37
N ALA A 14 1.97 7.57 17.89
CA ALA A 14 1.83 7.94 16.49
C ALA A 14 2.77 9.12 16.18
N GLU A 15 3.70 9.39 17.09
CA GLU A 15 4.78 10.33 16.89
C GLU A 15 5.95 9.58 16.26
N GLN A 16 6.37 10.04 15.09
CA GLN A 16 7.62 9.67 14.41
C GLN A 16 7.55 8.35 13.61
N ILE A 17 6.86 8.38 12.47
CA ILE A 17 7.45 7.72 11.29
C ILE A 17 8.59 8.64 10.86
N THR A 18 9.74 8.46 11.50
CA THR A 18 11.03 8.84 10.93
C THR A 18 11.06 8.38 9.48
N ALA A 19 11.61 9.19 8.57
CA ALA A 19 11.91 8.78 7.18
C ALA A 19 13.05 7.73 7.15
N GLU A 20 12.98 6.77 8.07
CA GLU A 20 13.77 5.55 8.11
C GLU A 20 13.35 4.69 6.91
N GLN A 21 14.37 4.11 6.29
CA GLN A 21 14.27 3.30 5.09
C GLN A 21 13.19 2.24 5.24
N ILE A 22 12.03 2.46 4.62
CA ILE A 22 10.97 1.45 4.57
C ILE A 22 11.53 0.24 3.81
N THR A 23 11.56 -0.91 4.47
CA THR A 23 12.10 -2.13 3.88
C THR A 23 11.10 -2.76 2.92
N THR A 24 11.60 -3.54 1.96
CA THR A 24 10.74 -4.31 1.05
C THR A 24 9.74 -5.21 1.80
N GLU A 25 10.17 -5.79 2.92
CA GLU A 25 9.31 -6.60 3.77
C GLU A 25 8.16 -5.80 4.38
N GLN A 26 8.43 -4.59 4.88
CA GLN A 26 7.39 -3.70 5.41
C GLN A 26 6.38 -3.31 4.33
N ILE A 27 6.86 -3.01 3.12
CA ILE A 27 6.00 -2.68 1.98
C ILE A 27 5.10 -3.85 1.61
N VAL A 28 5.68 -5.03 1.37
CA VAL A 28 4.90 -6.23 0.99
C VAL A 28 3.90 -6.60 2.09
N THR A 29 4.30 -6.51 3.35
CA THR A 29 3.39 -6.76 4.48
C THR A 29 2.21 -5.77 4.50
N GLY A 30 2.47 -4.48 4.28
CA GLY A 30 1.42 -3.46 4.22
C GLY A 30 0.46 -3.67 3.04
N LEU A 31 0.98 -4.04 1.87
CA LEU A 31 0.16 -4.33 0.69
C LEU A 31 -0.74 -5.55 0.90
N LEU A 32 -0.20 -6.63 1.48
CA LEU A 32 -0.98 -7.83 1.80
C LEU A 32 -2.08 -7.54 2.84
N ALA A 33 -1.77 -6.74 3.85
CA ALA A 33 -2.74 -6.31 4.85
C ALA A 33 -3.87 -5.46 4.22
N ALA A 34 -3.54 -4.51 3.35
CA ALA A 34 -4.52 -3.69 2.65
C ALA A 34 -5.43 -4.52 1.72
N ALA A 35 -4.88 -5.55 1.09
CA ALA A 35 -5.63 -6.50 0.26
C ALA A 35 -6.41 -7.55 1.08
N GLN A 36 -6.29 -7.54 2.42
CA GLN A 36 -6.87 -8.54 3.32
C GLN A 36 -6.46 -9.98 2.98
N LEU A 37 -5.22 -10.16 2.53
CA LEU A 37 -4.66 -11.46 2.17
C LEU A 37 -3.76 -12.00 3.28
N THR A 38 -3.92 -13.27 3.60
CA THR A 38 -3.09 -14.01 4.56
C THR A 38 -2.37 -15.17 3.87
N PRO A 39 -1.36 -14.89 3.02
CA PRO A 39 -0.57 -15.93 2.37
C PRO A 39 0.26 -16.70 3.41
N SER A 40 0.69 -17.90 3.03
CA SER A 40 1.66 -18.67 3.81
C SER A 40 3.01 -17.94 3.93
N ALA A 41 3.84 -18.38 4.88
CA ALA A 41 5.17 -17.79 5.09
C ALA A 41 6.07 -17.93 3.85
N GLU A 42 5.97 -19.06 3.14
CA GLU A 42 6.74 -19.34 1.92
C GLU A 42 6.33 -18.42 0.77
N GLU A 43 5.02 -18.25 0.57
CA GLU A 43 4.49 -17.33 -0.44
C GLU A 43 4.89 -15.89 -0.14
N LYS A 44 4.78 -15.47 1.12
CA LYS A 44 5.22 -14.13 1.54
C LYS A 44 6.71 -13.92 1.28
N ALA A 45 7.56 -14.90 1.60
CA ALA A 45 9.00 -14.81 1.35
C ALA A 45 9.31 -14.67 -0.15
N GLN A 46 8.60 -15.43 -1.00
CA GLN A 46 8.75 -15.32 -2.45
C GLN A 46 8.29 -13.95 -2.98
N MET A 47 7.17 -13.42 -2.47
CA MET A 47 6.69 -12.08 -2.82
C MET A 47 7.68 -10.99 -2.42
N ILE A 48 8.28 -11.06 -1.22
CA ILE A 48 9.32 -10.12 -0.78
C ILE A 48 10.52 -10.15 -1.71
N LYS A 49 10.97 -11.35 -2.11
CA LYS A 49 12.10 -11.54 -3.03
C LYS A 49 11.83 -10.96 -4.43
N ASP A 50 10.62 -11.12 -4.95
CA ASP A 50 10.28 -10.72 -6.32
C ASP A 50 9.80 -9.27 -6.42
N PHE A 51 9.32 -8.67 -5.33
CA PHE A 51 8.78 -7.32 -5.30
C PHE A 51 9.66 -6.26 -5.99
N PRO A 52 11.00 -6.20 -5.77
CA PRO A 52 11.83 -5.20 -6.43
C PRO A 52 11.82 -5.30 -7.96
N LYS A 53 11.72 -6.51 -8.51
CA LYS A 53 11.66 -6.73 -9.96
C LYS A 53 10.33 -6.25 -10.54
N VAL A 54 9.24 -6.59 -9.87
CA VAL A 54 7.88 -6.13 -10.25
C VAL A 54 7.80 -4.62 -10.18
N ARG A 55 8.37 -4.02 -9.12
CA ARG A 55 8.40 -2.58 -8.95
C ARG A 55 9.19 -1.89 -10.05
N ALA A 56 10.37 -2.39 -10.39
CA ALA A 56 11.18 -1.86 -11.50
C ALA A 56 10.44 -1.93 -12.84
N GLY A 57 9.69 -3.01 -13.09
CA GLY A 57 8.84 -3.14 -14.27
C GLY A 57 7.72 -2.09 -14.30
N ALA A 58 7.07 -1.83 -13.17
CA ALA A 58 6.06 -0.78 -13.05
C ALA A 58 6.67 0.63 -13.22
N ASP A 59 7.85 0.86 -12.66
CA ASP A 59 8.56 2.13 -12.79
C ASP A 59 8.98 2.40 -14.24
N ALA A 60 9.35 1.37 -15.00
CA ALA A 60 9.68 1.50 -16.42
C ALA A 60 8.47 1.87 -17.30
N LEU A 61 7.24 1.66 -16.84
CA LEU A 61 6.03 2.10 -17.55
C LEU A 61 5.75 3.60 -17.38
N TYR A 62 6.39 4.27 -16.42
CA TYR A 62 6.30 5.72 -16.31
C TYR A 62 7.17 6.38 -17.38
N LEU A 63 6.52 6.87 -18.43
CA LEU A 63 7.16 7.71 -19.43
C LEU A 63 7.16 9.17 -18.94
N PRO A 64 8.31 9.87 -18.92
CA PRO A 64 8.39 11.27 -18.48
C PRO A 64 7.53 12.23 -19.30
N GLU A 65 7.27 11.88 -20.56
CA GLU A 65 6.50 12.67 -21.53
C GLU A 65 5.16 11.99 -21.80
N LEU A 66 4.33 11.82 -20.77
CA LEU A 66 2.94 11.46 -20.98
C LEU A 66 2.18 12.72 -21.41
N GLU A 67 2.02 12.88 -22.71
CA GLU A 67 0.84 13.61 -23.21
C GLU A 67 -0.41 13.00 -22.55
N PHE A 68 -1.45 13.78 -22.31
CA PHE A 68 -2.68 13.26 -21.72
C PHE A 68 -3.29 12.22 -22.68
N VAL A 69 -3.03 10.93 -22.42
CA VAL A 69 -3.61 9.82 -23.16
C VAL A 69 -4.83 9.33 -22.41
N GLU A 70 -5.97 9.28 -23.09
CA GLU A 70 -7.20 8.74 -22.52
C GLU A 70 -7.00 7.25 -22.15
N PRO A 71 -7.46 6.79 -20.97
CA PRO A 71 -7.38 5.38 -20.59
C PRO A 71 -8.01 4.47 -21.66
N ALA A 72 -7.35 3.35 -21.95
CA ALA A 72 -7.74 2.46 -23.05
C ALA A 72 -9.17 1.89 -22.94
N THR A 73 -9.74 1.83 -21.74
CA THR A 73 -11.11 1.35 -21.54
C THR A 73 -11.92 2.40 -20.78
N ARG A 74 -12.97 2.91 -21.44
CA ARG A 74 -14.03 3.70 -20.80
C ARG A 74 -15.24 2.81 -20.58
N PHE A 75 -15.75 2.79 -19.35
CA PHE A 75 -17.05 2.20 -19.06
C PHE A 75 -18.14 3.07 -19.68
N ASP A 76 -18.88 2.53 -20.64
CA ASP A 76 -20.05 3.17 -21.25
C ASP A 76 -21.33 2.44 -20.81
N PRO A 77 -22.06 2.98 -19.81
CA PRO A 77 -23.29 2.36 -19.34
C PRO A 77 -24.41 2.36 -20.39
N ALA A 78 -24.39 3.25 -21.39
CA ALA A 78 -25.40 3.28 -22.44
C ALA A 78 -25.22 2.18 -23.49
N ARG A 79 -23.98 1.65 -23.65
CA ARG A 79 -23.71 0.47 -24.48
C ARG A 79 -24.01 -0.87 -23.78
N TYR A 80 -24.14 -0.88 -22.46
CA TYR A 80 -24.40 -2.10 -21.68
C TYR A 80 -25.89 -2.46 -21.55
N TYR A 81 -26.78 -1.48 -21.72
CA TYR A 81 -28.24 -1.65 -21.64
C TYR A 81 -28.93 -1.18 -22.92
N THR A 82 -28.58 -1.74 -24.08
CA THR A 82 -29.50 -1.68 -25.23
C THR A 82 -30.69 -2.59 -24.95
N ALA A 83 -31.82 -1.97 -24.63
CA ALA A 83 -33.16 -2.59 -24.63
C ALA A 83 -33.64 -2.87 -26.05
#